data_AF-A0A348DAC3-F1
#
_entry.id   AF-A0A348DAC3-F1
#
_cell.length_a   1.000
_cell.length_b   1.000
_cell.length_c   1.000
_cell.angle_alpha   90.00
_cell.angle_beta   90.00
_cell.angle_gamma   90.00
#
_symmetry.space_group_name_H-M   'P 1'
#
loop_
_entity.id
_entity.type
_entity.pdbx_description
1 polymer ?
#
loop_
_entity_poly.entity_id
_entity_poly.type
_entity_poly.pdbx_seq_one_letter_code
_entity_poly.pdbx_strand_id
1 'polypeptide(L)'
;MKIIGLDEHRSLRGNGALKYFELEGVPSDEWARIFQSHFVNQDIKVWIEGYCIVLQCQTEEIPKYRELLQAKCDEITAQLIP
;
A
#
# COMPACT_ATOMS: atom_id res chain seq x y z
N MET A 1 -5.65 10.12 0.24
CA MET A 1 -4.61 9.18 0.71
C MET A 1 -3.58 9.04 -0.39
N LYS A 2 -2.31 9.27 -0.08
CA LYS A 2 -1.21 9.28 -1.05
C LYS A 2 0.00 8.56 -0.49
N ILE A 3 0.73 7.84 -1.34
CA ILE A 3 2.01 7.24 -0.99
C ILE A 3 3.10 8.32 -1.05
N ILE A 4 3.74 8.58 0.09
CA ILE A 4 4.80 9.59 0.22
C ILE A 4 6.20 9.01 0.08
N GLY A 5 6.38 7.72 0.37
CA GLY A 5 7.71 7.11 0.40
C GLY A 5 7.69 5.59 0.54
N LEU A 6 8.89 5.03 0.66
CA LEU A 6 9.13 3.65 1.04
C LEU A 6 9.94 3.69 2.33
N ASP A 7 9.47 3.03 3.39
CA ASP A 7 10.28 2.85 4.60
C ASP A 7 11.35 1.80 4.32
N GLU A 8 12.54 2.27 3.91
CA GLU A 8 13.66 1.40 3.55
C GLU A 8 14.14 0.56 4.74
N HIS A 9 14.13 1.11 5.95
CA HIS A 9 14.60 0.39 7.13
C HIS A 9 13.71 -0.81 7.44
N ARG A 10 12.38 -0.64 7.43
CA ARG A 10 11.44 -1.75 7.60
C ARG A 10 11.47 -2.69 6.41
N SER A 11 11.65 -2.16 5.19
CA SER A 11 11.69 -2.93 3.95
C SER A 11 12.98 -3.76 3.77
N LEU A 12 13.98 -3.60 4.63
CA LEU A 12 15.18 -4.44 4.70
C LEU A 12 15.03 -5.60 5.70
N ARG A 13 14.03 -5.56 6.60
CA ARG A 13 13.79 -6.61 7.59
C ARG A 13 13.24 -7.87 6.91
N GLY A 14 13.45 -9.04 7.53
CA GLY A 14 12.91 -10.30 7.03
C GLY A 14 13.38 -10.66 5.61
N ASN A 15 14.67 -10.47 5.32
CA ASN A 15 15.29 -10.65 4.00
C ASN A 15 14.74 -9.73 2.90
N GLY A 16 14.07 -8.63 3.28
CA GLY A 16 13.54 -7.65 2.34
C GLY A 16 12.37 -8.14 1.50
N ALA A 17 11.70 -9.23 1.91
CA ALA A 17 10.53 -9.78 1.23
C ALA A 17 9.30 -8.86 1.32
N LEU A 18 9.21 -8.04 2.37
CA LEU A 18 8.12 -7.11 2.60
C LEU A 18 8.58 -5.68 2.31
N LYS A 19 7.75 -4.92 1.59
CA LYS A 19 7.94 -3.51 1.27
C LYS A 19 6.86 -2.69 1.96
N TYR A 20 7.28 -1.62 2.62
CA TYR A 20 6.43 -0.75 3.42
C TYR A 20 6.31 0.60 2.72
N PHE A 21 5.19 0.82 2.03
CA PHE A 21 4.89 2.08 1.36
C PHE A 21 4.20 3.04 2.34
N GLU A 22 4.86 4.14 2.66
CA GLU A 22 4.36 5.12 3.62
C GLU A 22 3.24 5.96 3.01
N LEU A 23 2.15 6.11 3.76
CA LEU A 23 1.02 6.97 3.44
C LEU A 23 1.17 8.35 4.10
N GLU A 24 0.54 9.37 3.51
CA GLU A 24 0.49 10.74 4.05
C GLU A 24 -0.18 10.86 5.43
N GLY A 25 -0.87 9.81 5.88
CA GLY A 25 -1.49 9.71 7.19
C GLY A 25 -2.04 8.30 7.46
N VAL A 26 -2.59 8.09 8.65
CA VAL A 26 -3.28 6.85 8.99
C VAL A 26 -4.61 6.82 8.24
N PRO A 27 -4.89 5.80 7.40
CA PRO A 27 -6.17 5.68 6.72
C PRO A 27 -7.31 5.40 7.71
N SER A 28 -8.52 5.86 7.38
CA SER A 28 -9.72 5.48 8.12
C SER A 28 -10.03 3.99 7.91
N ASP A 29 -10.80 3.40 8.83
CA ASP A 29 -11.22 2.00 8.74
C ASP A 29 -12.00 1.71 7.44
N GLU A 30 -12.84 2.65 7.02
CA GLU A 30 -13.59 2.55 5.76
C GLU A 30 -12.66 2.51 4.55
N TRP A 31 -11.70 3.44 4.49
CA TRP A 31 -10.72 3.49 3.40
C TRP A 31 -9.89 2.20 3.36
N ALA A 32 -9.41 1.74 4.52
CA ALA A 32 -8.60 0.52 4.62
C ALA A 32 -9.38 -0.72 4.17
N ARG A 33 -10.67 -0.81 4.53
CA ARG A 33 -11.55 -1.90 4.11
C ARG A 33 -11.76 -1.90 2.59
N ILE A 34 -12.03 -0.75 1.98
CA ILE A 34 -12.19 -0.63 0.52
C ILE A 34 -10.89 -1.01 -0.16
N PHE A 35 -9.75 -0.49 0.31
CA PHE A 35 -8.44 -0.78 -0.24
C PHE A 35 -8.14 -2.28 -0.26
N GLN A 36 -8.29 -2.96 0.88
CA GLN A 36 -8.03 -4.40 0.96
C GLN A 36 -8.98 -5.20 0.05
N SER A 37 -10.24 -4.76 -0.11
CA SER A 37 -11.22 -5.44 -0.97
C SER A 37 -10.77 -5.54 -2.44
N HIS A 38 -9.97 -4.58 -2.92
CA HIS A 38 -9.44 -4.62 -4.30
C HIS A 38 -8.49 -5.79 -4.54
N PHE A 39 -7.87 -6.35 -3.50
CA PHE A 39 -6.82 -7.35 -3.62
C PHE A 39 -7.24 -8.75 -3.12
N VAL A 40 -8.45 -8.91 -2.57
CA VAL A 40 -8.93 -10.20 -2.02
C VAL A 40 -8.87 -11.36 -3.03
N ASN A 41 -9.07 -11.08 -4.32
CA ASN A 41 -9.08 -12.09 -5.39
C ASN A 41 -7.83 -12.03 -6.28
N GLN A 42 -6.78 -11.33 -5.84
CA GLN A 42 -5.53 -11.22 -6.58
C GLN A 42 -4.46 -12.07 -5.89
N ASP A 43 -3.50 -12.59 -6.67
CA ASP A 43 -2.30 -13.24 -6.12
C ASP A 43 -1.28 -12.18 -5.65
N ILE A 44 -1.76 -11.19 -4.91
CA ILE A 44 -0.99 -10.05 -4.40
C ILE A 44 -1.25 -9.96 -2.90
N LYS A 45 -0.22 -10.26 -2.10
CA LYS A 45 -0.30 -10.17 -0.64
C LYS A 45 -0.04 -8.75 -0.18
N VAL A 46 -1.11 -8.01 0.07
CA VAL A 46 -1.07 -6.61 0.52
C VAL A 46 -2.03 -6.38 1.69
N TRP A 47 -1.59 -5.59 2.67
CA TRP A 47 -2.42 -5.19 3.82
C TRP A 47 -2.01 -3.79 4.30
N ILE A 48 -2.78 -3.26 5.26
CA ILE A 48 -2.49 -1.97 5.89
C ILE A 48 -1.95 -2.20 7.30
N GLU A 49 -0.87 -1.50 7.66
CA GLU A 49 -0.28 -1.51 8.99
C GLU A 49 0.05 -0.08 9.43
N GLY A 50 -0.80 0.49 10.29
CA GLY A 50 -0.68 1.89 10.70
C GLY A 50 -0.79 2.83 9.50
N TYR A 51 0.25 3.63 9.26
CA TYR A 51 0.36 4.53 8.11
C TYR A 51 1.09 3.89 6.91
N CYS A 52 1.22 2.57 6.85
CA CYS A 52 1.89 1.88 5.75
C CYS A 52 0.94 0.94 4.99
N ILE A 53 1.10 0.90 3.67
CA ILE A 53 0.68 -0.24 2.86
C ILE A 53 1.85 -1.23 2.82
N VAL A 54 1.62 -2.44 3.29
CA VAL A 54 2.64 -3.50 3.30
C VAL A 54 2.35 -4.47 2.17
N LEU A 55 3.37 -4.74 1.35
CA LEU A 55 3.27 -5.61 0.19
C LEU A 55 4.43 -6.60 0.19
N GLN A 56 4.16 -7.86 -0.14
CA GLN A 56 5.22 -8.83 -0.43
C GLN A 56 5.64 -8.73 -1.90
N CYS A 57 6.84 -8.20 -2.19
CA CYS A 57 7.39 -8.14 -3.55
C CYS A 57 8.93 -8.01 -3.55
N GLN A 58 9.54 -8.29 -4.71
CA GLN A 58 10.97 -8.06 -4.91
C GLN A 58 11.30 -6.58 -5.12
N THR A 59 12.55 -6.19 -4.88
CA THR A 59 13.00 -4.79 -4.96
C THR A 59 12.82 -4.21 -6.37
N GLU A 60 13.07 -5.00 -7.41
CA GLU A 60 12.88 -4.62 -8.81
C GLU A 60 11.40 -4.37 -9.18
N GLU A 61 10.46 -4.91 -8.42
CA GLU A 61 9.03 -4.73 -8.66
C GLU A 61 8.46 -3.49 -7.95
N ILE A 62 9.24 -2.85 -7.07
CA ILE A 62 8.80 -1.66 -6.30
C ILE A 62 8.21 -0.58 -7.21
N PRO A 63 8.82 -0.18 -8.36
CA PRO A 63 8.25 0.86 -9.21
C PRO A 63 6.86 0.48 -9.75
N LYS A 64 6.71 -0.76 -10.26
CA LYS A 64 5.44 -1.30 -10.77
C LYS A 64 4.35 -1.28 -9.70
N TYR A 65 4.68 -1.77 -8.51
CA TYR A 65 3.70 -1.80 -7.43
C TYR A 65 3.42 -0.42 -6.86
N ARG A 66 4.40 0.48 -6.82
CA ARG A 66 4.15 1.86 -6.40
C ARG A 66 3.10 2.54 -7.28
N GLU A 67 3.19 2.38 -8.60
CA GLU A 67 2.19 2.91 -9.53
C GLU A 67 0.81 2.29 -9.31
N LEU A 68 0.74 0.96 -9.19
CA LEU A 68 -0.52 0.25 -8.93
C LEU A 68 -1.18 0.72 -7.62
N LEU A 69 -0.41 0.76 -6.54
CA LEU A 69 -0.91 1.12 -5.22
C LEU A 69 -1.31 2.60 -5.19
N GLN A 70 -0.56 3.49 -5.83
CA GLN A 70 -0.91 4.91 -5.92
C GLN A 70 -2.22 5.11 -6.70
N ALA A 71 -2.39 4.43 -7.84
CA ALA A 71 -3.64 4.49 -8.60
C ALA A 71 -4.84 4.04 -7.77
N LYS A 72 -4.71 2.97 -6.97
CA LYS A 72 -5.76 2.54 -6.04
C LYS A 72 -6.01 3.52 -4.91
N CYS A 73 -4.96 4.16 -4.39
CA CYS A 73 -5.13 5.22 -3.40
C CYS A 73 -5.94 6.39 -3.95
N ASP A 74 -5.66 6.81 -5.19
CA ASP A 74 -6.35 7.91 -5.86
C ASP A 74 -7.81 7.56 -6.15
N GLU A 75 -8.08 6.36 -6.68
CA GLU A 75 -9.44 5.85 -6.94
C GLU A 75 -10.32 5.87 -5.68
N ILE A 76 -9.81 5.35 -4.55
CA ILE A 76 -10.58 5.25 -3.30
C ILE A 76 -10.74 6.62 -2.66
N THR A 77 -9.70 7.45 -2.70
CA THR A 77 -9.78 8.82 -2.16
C THR A 77 -10.84 9.61 -2.93
N ALA A 78 -10.90 9.51 -4.25
CA ALA A 78 -11.93 10.16 -5.06
C ALA A 78 -13.36 9.66 -4.74
N GLN A 79 -13.53 8.38 -4.42
CA GLN A 79 -14.83 7.81 -4.02
C GLN A 79 -15.34 8.29 -2.66
N LEU A 80 -14.42 8.66 -1.76
CA LEU A 80 -14.73 9.07 -0.39
C LEU A 80 -14.72 10.59 -0.18
N ILE A 81 -14.37 11.37 -1.22
CA ILE A 81 -14.56 12.82 -1.22
C ILE A 81 -16.06 13.07 -1.49
N PRO A 82 -16.77 13.78 -0.59
CA PRO A 82 -18.19 14.12 -0.76
C PRO A 82 -18.45 15.07 -1.93
#